data_AF-A0A7J4TN12-F1
#
_entry.id   AF-A0A7J4TN12-F1
#
_cell.length_a   1.000
_cell.length_b   1.000
_cell.length_c   1.000
_cell.angle_alpha   90.00
_cell.angle_beta   90.00
_cell.angle_gamma   90.00
#
_symmetry.space_group_name_H-M   'P 1'
#
loop_
_entity.id
_entity.type
_entity.pdbx_description
1 polymer ?
#
loop_
_entity_poly.entity_id
_entity_poly.type
_entity_poly.pdbx_seq_one_letter_code
_entity_poly.pdbx_strand_id
1 'polypeptide(L)'
;MSTIAIALGCIALLGMFVVGIRLRKSRRQRELLAARRAKYNPHFEQRRRHIQNIRGRQVEDLDEDEIIAYQQRDMARNQNIQFLRLIVSDLFDEEELEPEQEEEQREELLVERQSWIEENQEGLNEHAALVEEEEIGSGVTVMETIAPEEDDIEERLEREGGKAGEVQLSLAWDDYNDLDMHVFCPSGERIYFNNKKSECGGELDVDMNVRPVSNNPVENVVWTGEAPPGKYKIGVHFYKHHRKRRSKKTTSFRLRVMVHGKSRDYSGTISSGSAMQMVTSFTLKPNSSESGKSMPI
;
A
#
# COMPACT_ATOMS: atom_id res chain seq x y z
N MET A 1 41.78 1.82 -50.92
CA MET A 1 40.48 2.40 -50.50
C MET A 1 39.42 1.36 -50.14
N SER A 2 39.54 0.08 -50.52
CA SER A 2 38.45 -0.89 -50.37
C SER A 2 38.24 -1.45 -48.95
N THR A 3 39.28 -1.55 -48.12
CA THR A 3 39.20 -2.21 -46.79
C THR A 3 38.62 -1.31 -45.70
N ILE A 4 38.96 -0.03 -45.71
CA ILE A 4 38.44 0.97 -44.76
C ILE A 4 36.93 1.21 -44.98
N ALA A 5 36.47 1.23 -46.23
CA ALA A 5 35.06 1.38 -46.56
C ALA A 5 34.22 0.16 -46.10
N ILE A 6 34.75 -1.06 -46.25
CA ILE A 6 34.08 -2.28 -45.76
C ILE A 6 34.02 -2.29 -44.22
N ALA A 7 35.11 -1.92 -43.54
CA ALA A 7 35.13 -1.83 -42.08
C ALA A 7 34.14 -0.80 -41.53
N LEU A 8 34.05 0.39 -42.15
CA LEU A 8 33.07 1.41 -41.80
C LEU A 8 31.63 0.95 -42.05
N GLY A 9 31.38 0.22 -43.15
CA GLY A 9 30.07 -0.37 -43.44
C GLY A 9 29.65 -1.44 -42.41
N CYS A 10 30.58 -2.30 -41.98
CA CYS A 10 30.33 -3.29 -40.92
C CYS A 10 30.04 -2.65 -39.57
N ILE A 11 30.77 -1.58 -39.19
CA ILE A 11 30.52 -0.82 -37.95
C ILE A 11 29.13 -0.15 -37.99
N ALA A 12 28.74 0.43 -39.13
CA ALA A 12 27.42 1.03 -39.31
C ALA A 12 26.29 0.00 -39.23
N LEU A 13 26.46 -1.19 -39.84
CA LEU A 13 25.50 -2.29 -39.77
C LEU A 13 25.37 -2.84 -38.33
N LEU A 14 26.49 -3.00 -37.61
CA LEU A 14 26.48 -3.42 -36.21
C LEU A 14 25.79 -2.38 -35.32
N GLY A 15 26.04 -1.09 -35.58
CA GLY A 15 25.36 0.03 -34.90
C GLY A 15 23.86 0.01 -35.13
N MET A 16 23.39 -0.14 -36.38
CA MET A 16 21.97 -0.27 -36.70
C MET A 16 21.33 -1.51 -36.07
N PHE A 17 22.06 -2.64 -36.02
CA PHE A 17 21.58 -3.86 -35.37
C PHE A 17 21.41 -3.69 -33.85
N VAL A 18 22.38 -3.08 -33.16
CA VAL A 18 22.30 -2.78 -31.72
C VAL A 18 21.16 -1.79 -31.44
N VAL A 19 20.99 -0.75 -32.27
CA VAL A 19 19.86 0.19 -32.16
C VAL A 19 18.53 -0.54 -32.37
N GLY A 20 18.44 -1.43 -33.36
CA GLY A 20 17.26 -2.25 -33.61
C GLY A 20 16.88 -3.15 -32.42
N ILE A 21 17.86 -3.79 -31.77
CA ILE A 21 17.66 -4.57 -30.55
C ILE A 21 17.15 -3.67 -29.41
N ARG A 22 17.77 -2.50 -29.20
CA ARG A 22 17.35 -1.55 -28.16
C ARG A 22 15.92 -1.06 -28.37
N LEU A 23 15.57 -0.70 -29.60
CA LEU A 23 14.21 -0.27 -29.95
C LEU A 23 13.19 -1.38 -29.73
N ARG A 24 13.51 -2.62 -30.13
CA ARG A 24 12.63 -3.78 -29.90
C ARG A 24 12.44 -4.08 -28.42
N LYS A 25 13.51 -4.00 -27.62
CA LYS A 25 13.44 -4.17 -26.15
C LYS A 25 12.59 -3.08 -25.50
N SER A 26 12.82 -1.82 -25.86
CA SER A 26 12.04 -0.67 -25.35
C SER A 26 10.57 -0.78 -25.73
N ARG A 27 10.25 -1.15 -26.97
CA ARG A 27 8.87 -1.38 -27.41
C ARG A 27 8.21 -2.50 -26.61
N ARG A 28 8.89 -3.64 -26.42
CA ARG A 28 8.36 -4.75 -25.61
C ARG A 28 8.13 -4.34 -24.15
N GLN A 29 9.02 -3.55 -23.56
CA GLN A 29 8.82 -2.99 -22.22
C GLN A 29 7.60 -2.06 -22.16
N ARG A 30 7.42 -1.18 -23.15
CA ARG A 30 6.22 -0.31 -23.22
C ARG A 30 4.94 -1.12 -23.37
N GLU A 31 4.95 -2.16 -24.21
CA GLU A 31 3.81 -3.07 -24.40
C GLU A 31 3.50 -3.84 -23.10
N LEU A 32 4.52 -4.30 -22.38
CA LEU A 32 4.36 -4.96 -21.07
C LEU A 32 3.78 -4.00 -20.03
N LEU A 33 4.33 -2.80 -19.90
CA LEU A 33 3.81 -1.77 -18.98
C LEU A 33 2.37 -1.38 -19.33
N ALA A 34 2.05 -1.25 -20.61
CA ALA A 34 0.68 -0.97 -21.06
C ALA A 34 -0.28 -2.14 -20.73
N ALA A 35 0.14 -3.39 -20.93
CA ALA A 35 -0.66 -4.57 -20.59
C ALA A 35 -0.88 -4.69 -19.08
N ARG A 36 0.15 -4.39 -18.28
CA ARG A 36 0.10 -4.39 -16.82
C ARG A 36 -0.83 -3.29 -16.29
N ARG A 37 -0.71 -2.06 -16.81
CA ARG A 37 -1.66 -0.98 -16.56
C ARG A 37 -3.08 -1.36 -16.94
N ALA A 38 -3.30 -2.03 -18.06
CA ALA A 38 -4.63 -2.48 -18.45
C ALA A 38 -5.21 -3.56 -17.51
N LYS A 39 -4.37 -4.39 -16.90
CA LYS A 39 -4.76 -5.40 -15.91
C LYS A 39 -5.13 -4.75 -14.56
N TYR A 40 -4.27 -3.87 -14.04
CA TYR A 40 -4.42 -3.27 -12.72
C TYR A 40 -5.27 -2.01 -12.70
N ASN A 41 -5.42 -1.34 -13.84
CA ASN A 41 -6.38 -0.27 -14.07
C ASN A 41 -7.38 -0.68 -15.18
N PRO A 42 -8.30 -1.62 -14.92
CA PRO A 42 -9.40 -1.88 -15.83
C PRO A 42 -10.22 -0.60 -16.03
N HIS A 43 -10.74 -0.40 -17.24
CA HIS A 43 -11.63 0.71 -17.57
C HIS A 43 -12.98 0.54 -16.84
N PHE A 44 -13.02 0.81 -15.54
CA PHE A 44 -14.23 0.76 -14.71
C PHE A 44 -15.13 1.99 -14.94
N GLU A 45 -14.65 3.00 -15.68
CA GLU A 45 -15.41 4.21 -16.01
C GLU A 45 -16.75 3.91 -16.70
N GLN A 46 -16.87 2.79 -17.42
CA GLN A 46 -18.13 2.39 -18.03
C GLN A 46 -19.13 1.74 -17.05
N ARG A 47 -18.66 1.16 -15.93
CA ARG A 47 -19.52 0.37 -15.02
C ARG A 47 -20.26 1.21 -13.99
N ARG A 48 -19.80 2.39 -13.59
CA ARG A 48 -20.60 3.30 -12.75
C ARG A 48 -20.28 4.77 -13.00
N ARG A 49 -21.07 5.41 -13.88
CA ARG A 49 -21.18 6.88 -14.00
C ARG A 49 -21.82 7.55 -12.75
N HIS A 50 -22.11 6.77 -11.71
CA HIS A 50 -22.99 7.12 -10.61
C HIS A 50 -22.33 7.04 -9.23
N ILE A 51 -21.00 7.01 -9.12
CA ILE A 51 -20.32 7.09 -7.82
C ILE A 51 -19.26 8.19 -7.86
N GLN A 52 -19.32 9.06 -6.84
CA GLN A 52 -18.31 10.08 -6.62
C GLN A 52 -17.30 9.61 -5.56
N ASN A 53 -16.01 9.70 -5.89
CA ASN A 53 -14.91 9.52 -4.94
C ASN A 53 -14.47 10.88 -4.38
N ILE A 54 -14.69 11.10 -3.08
CA ILE A 54 -14.28 12.30 -2.35
C ILE A 54 -13.05 11.96 -1.48
N ARG A 55 -11.94 12.69 -1.66
CA ARG A 55 -10.76 12.54 -0.79
C ARG A 55 -11.02 13.09 0.60
N GLY A 56 -10.44 12.46 1.62
CA GLY A 56 -10.30 13.03 2.96
C GLY A 56 -9.28 14.16 2.99
N ARG A 57 -9.29 14.92 4.10
CA ARG A 57 -8.33 16.00 4.34
C ARG A 57 -6.95 15.41 4.63
N GLN A 58 -5.92 16.13 4.22
CA GLN A 58 -4.52 15.85 4.53
C GLN A 58 -3.96 16.92 5.47
N VAL A 59 -2.83 16.65 6.11
CA VAL A 59 -2.12 17.65 6.95
C VAL A 59 -1.84 18.95 6.18
N GLU A 60 -1.62 18.87 4.86
CA GLU A 60 -1.44 20.03 3.97
C GLU A 60 -2.69 20.93 3.85
N ASP A 61 -3.88 20.40 4.15
CA ASP A 61 -5.15 21.12 4.13
C ASP A 61 -5.49 21.77 5.50
N LEU A 62 -4.56 21.74 6.46
CA LEU A 62 -4.77 22.24 7.83
C LEU A 62 -4.20 23.64 8.04
N ASP A 63 -4.84 24.44 8.88
CA ASP A 63 -4.25 25.67 9.43
C ASP A 63 -3.31 25.40 10.63
N GLU A 64 -2.66 26.45 11.14
CA GLU A 64 -1.68 26.32 12.23
C GLU A 64 -2.28 25.73 13.53
N ASP A 65 -3.50 26.13 13.90
CA ASP A 65 -4.17 25.65 15.11
C ASP A 65 -4.59 24.18 14.95
N GLU A 66 -5.09 23.83 13.75
CA GLU A 66 -5.44 22.46 13.39
C GLU A 66 -4.22 21.53 13.37
N ILE A 67 -3.05 22.01 12.93
CA ILE A 67 -1.78 21.24 12.95
C ILE A 67 -1.38 20.94 14.40
N ILE A 68 -1.48 21.93 15.30
CA ILE A 68 -1.16 21.73 16.73
C ILE A 68 -2.11 20.69 17.34
N ALA A 69 -3.41 20.80 17.08
CA ALA A 69 -4.40 19.85 17.56
C ALA A 69 -4.17 18.43 17.00
N TYR A 70 -3.78 18.32 15.72
CA TYR A 70 -3.41 17.06 15.09
C TYR A 70 -2.19 16.43 15.80
N GLN A 71 -1.12 17.21 16.02
CA GLN A 71 0.10 16.72 16.70
C GLN A 71 -0.21 16.20 18.11
N GLN A 72 -1.10 16.86 18.85
CA GLN A 72 -1.53 16.39 20.18
C GLN A 72 -2.25 15.03 20.11
N ARG A 73 -3.17 14.85 19.15
CA ARG A 73 -3.84 13.55 18.94
C ARG A 73 -2.86 12.48 18.50
N ASP A 74 -1.90 12.82 17.66
CA ASP A 74 -0.85 11.90 17.22
C ASP A 74 0.05 11.44 18.38
N MET A 75 0.46 12.36 19.24
CA MET A 75 1.17 12.04 20.47
C MET A 75 0.32 11.14 21.39
N ALA A 76 -0.98 11.41 21.51
CA ALA A 76 -1.88 10.58 22.32
C ALA A 76 -1.98 9.14 21.77
N ARG A 77 -2.05 8.95 20.45
CA ARG A 77 -2.02 7.61 19.82
C ARG A 77 -0.71 6.89 20.12
N ASN A 78 0.43 7.57 19.95
CA ASN A 78 1.75 7.02 20.26
C ASN A 78 1.90 6.63 21.75
N GLN A 79 1.33 7.42 22.66
CA GLN A 79 1.31 7.10 24.09
C GLN A 79 0.38 5.92 24.39
N ASN A 80 -0.77 5.83 23.72
CA ASN A 80 -1.74 4.75 23.93
C ASN A 80 -1.18 3.38 23.51
N ILE A 81 -0.52 3.26 22.35
CA ILE A 81 0.07 1.97 21.93
C ILE A 81 1.17 1.51 22.90
N GLN A 82 1.96 2.44 23.43
CA GLN A 82 2.99 2.17 24.44
C GLN A 82 2.37 1.77 25.78
N PHE A 83 1.32 2.47 26.22
CA PHE A 83 0.60 2.17 27.45
C PHE A 83 0.01 0.75 27.43
N LEU A 84 -0.60 0.38 26.29
CA LEU A 84 -1.15 -0.96 26.07
C LEU A 84 -0.07 -2.04 25.84
N ARG A 85 1.21 -1.65 25.72
CA ARG A 85 2.35 -2.54 25.46
C ARG A 85 2.18 -3.41 24.20
N LEU A 86 1.62 -2.82 23.15
CA LEU A 86 1.29 -3.52 21.91
C LEU A 86 2.41 -3.46 20.86
N ILE A 87 3.59 -2.97 21.23
CA ILE A 87 4.74 -2.85 20.32
C ILE A 87 5.43 -4.22 20.23
N VAL A 88 5.17 -4.92 19.13
CA VAL A 88 5.66 -6.30 18.88
C VAL A 88 7.19 -6.38 18.86
N SER A 89 7.87 -5.31 18.39
CA SER A 89 9.34 -5.27 18.38
C SER A 89 9.97 -5.38 19.77
N ASP A 90 9.25 -5.00 20.84
CA ASP A 90 9.78 -5.03 22.20
C ASP A 90 9.67 -6.42 22.83
N LEU A 91 8.88 -7.32 22.23
CA LEU A 91 8.51 -8.62 22.80
C LEU A 91 9.31 -9.78 22.20
N PHE A 92 9.63 -9.72 20.90
CA PHE A 92 10.24 -10.82 20.15
C PHE A 92 11.58 -10.43 19.52
N ASP A 93 12.41 -9.71 20.26
CA ASP A 93 13.72 -9.28 19.78
C ASP A 93 14.64 -10.52 19.62
N GLU A 94 14.74 -11.03 18.39
CA GLU A 94 15.51 -12.23 18.04
C GLU A 94 17.01 -12.00 18.36
N GLU A 95 17.62 -12.84 19.18
CA GLU A 95 19.09 -12.99 19.22
C GLU A 95 19.58 -13.52 17.86
N GLU A 96 20.80 -13.14 17.45
CA GLU A 96 21.39 -13.61 16.18
C GLU A 96 21.84 -15.07 16.35
N LEU A 97 21.24 -16.00 15.60
CA LEU A 97 21.42 -17.44 15.74
C LEU A 97 22.13 -18.07 14.53
N GLU A 98 22.58 -19.31 14.67
CA GLU A 98 23.15 -20.07 13.55
C GLU A 98 22.06 -20.59 12.59
N PRO A 99 22.32 -20.71 11.26
CA PRO A 99 21.28 -20.92 10.25
C PRO A 99 20.36 -22.14 10.42
N GLU A 100 20.85 -23.23 11.00
CA GLU A 100 20.04 -24.44 11.25
C GLU A 100 19.15 -24.32 12.50
N GLN A 101 19.59 -23.55 13.51
CA GLN A 101 18.79 -23.27 14.71
C GLN A 101 17.76 -22.17 14.46
N GLU A 102 17.99 -21.34 13.44
CA GLU A 102 17.06 -20.30 13.01
C GLU A 102 15.72 -20.88 12.54
N GLU A 103 15.66 -21.98 11.78
CA GLU A 103 14.38 -22.44 11.20
C GLU A 103 13.39 -22.97 12.26
N GLU A 104 13.84 -23.82 13.18
CA GLU A 104 12.98 -24.40 14.22
C GLU A 104 12.51 -23.32 15.22
N GLN A 105 13.43 -22.47 15.69
CA GLN A 105 13.07 -21.35 16.57
C GLN A 105 12.17 -20.32 15.87
N ARG A 106 12.31 -20.13 14.55
CA ARG A 106 11.41 -19.25 13.78
C ARG A 106 9.98 -19.75 13.78
N GLU A 107 9.74 -21.06 13.64
CA GLU A 107 8.38 -21.61 13.70
C GLU A 107 7.81 -21.48 15.11
N GLU A 108 8.60 -21.72 16.15
CA GLU A 108 8.19 -21.50 17.54
C GLU A 108 7.82 -20.02 17.81
N LEU A 109 8.66 -19.08 17.37
CA LEU A 109 8.40 -17.64 17.49
C LEU A 109 7.14 -17.20 16.75
N LEU A 110 6.81 -17.82 15.61
CA LEU A 110 5.57 -17.53 14.90
C LEU A 110 4.34 -18.00 15.69
N VAL A 111 4.42 -19.16 16.34
CA VAL A 111 3.37 -19.67 17.22
C VAL A 111 3.20 -18.78 18.45
N GLU A 112 4.30 -18.35 19.07
CA GLU A 112 4.28 -17.44 20.21
C GLU A 112 3.69 -16.08 19.82
N ARG A 113 4.09 -15.52 18.67
CA ARG A 113 3.53 -14.30 18.09
C ARG A 113 2.02 -14.43 17.88
N GLN A 114 1.55 -15.53 17.30
CA GLN A 114 0.12 -15.75 17.06
C GLN A 114 -0.66 -15.84 18.38
N SER A 115 -0.12 -16.56 19.37
CA SER A 115 -0.71 -16.65 20.71
C SER A 115 -0.79 -15.27 21.38
N TRP A 116 0.27 -14.47 21.29
CA TRP A 116 0.29 -13.12 21.82
C TRP A 116 -0.75 -12.21 21.15
N ILE A 117 -0.93 -12.30 19.82
CA ILE A 117 -1.95 -11.53 19.11
C ILE A 117 -3.34 -11.90 19.62
N GLU A 118 -3.63 -13.19 19.80
CA GLU A 118 -4.92 -13.66 20.29
C GLU A 118 -5.20 -13.16 21.72
N GLU A 119 -4.20 -13.23 22.60
CA GLU A 119 -4.29 -12.74 23.98
C GLU A 119 -4.46 -11.22 24.07
N ASN A 120 -3.86 -10.47 23.14
CA ASN A 120 -3.87 -9.00 23.12
C ASN A 120 -4.87 -8.41 22.12
N GLN A 121 -5.74 -9.24 21.54
CA GLN A 121 -6.67 -8.84 20.48
C GLN A 121 -7.61 -7.71 20.91
N GLU A 122 -8.03 -7.67 22.18
CA GLU A 122 -8.85 -6.61 22.74
C GLU A 122 -8.12 -5.27 22.73
N GLY A 123 -6.89 -5.21 23.25
CA GLY A 123 -6.06 -4.00 23.24
C GLY A 123 -5.72 -3.55 21.82
N LEU A 124 -5.42 -4.49 20.91
CA LEU A 124 -5.20 -4.19 19.49
C LEU A 124 -6.44 -3.58 18.82
N ASN A 125 -7.64 -3.99 19.22
CA ASN A 125 -8.89 -3.42 18.73
C ASN A 125 -9.18 -2.06 19.36
N GLU A 126 -8.93 -1.88 20.67
CA GLU A 126 -9.07 -0.60 21.36
C GLU A 126 -8.17 0.47 20.73
N HIS A 127 -6.89 0.15 20.55
CA HIS A 127 -5.95 1.06 19.91
C HIS A 127 -6.39 1.39 18.48
N ALA A 128 -6.83 0.40 17.72
CA ALA A 128 -7.28 0.61 16.35
C ALA A 128 -8.53 1.50 16.26
N ALA A 129 -9.47 1.36 17.19
CA ALA A 129 -10.64 2.23 17.27
C ALA A 129 -10.22 3.69 17.53
N LEU A 130 -9.26 3.91 18.44
CA LEU A 130 -8.70 5.25 18.68
C LEU A 130 -8.02 5.81 17.43
N VAL A 131 -7.28 5.00 16.67
CA VAL A 131 -6.67 5.45 15.41
C VAL A 131 -7.74 5.71 14.33
N GLU A 132 -8.80 4.89 14.29
CA GLU A 132 -9.92 5.07 13.36
C GLU A 132 -10.63 6.42 13.57
N GLU A 133 -10.64 6.99 14.77
CA GLU A 133 -11.21 8.33 14.99
C GLU A 133 -10.49 9.44 14.21
N GLU A 134 -9.23 9.22 13.81
CA GLU A 134 -8.49 10.22 13.03
C GLU A 134 -9.09 10.38 11.62
N GLU A 135 -9.23 11.63 11.22
CA GLU A 135 -9.82 12.01 9.95
C GLU A 135 -8.85 12.67 8.99
N ILE A 136 -7.70 13.09 9.52
CA ILE A 136 -6.64 13.72 8.78
C ILE A 136 -5.63 12.65 8.37
N GLY A 137 -5.44 12.50 7.06
CA GLY A 137 -4.32 11.77 6.51
C GLY A 137 -3.02 12.52 6.78
N SER A 138 -2.02 11.84 7.32
CA SER A 138 -0.80 12.48 7.81
C SER A 138 0.47 11.83 7.29
N GLY A 139 1.54 12.63 7.32
CA GLY A 139 2.90 12.22 6.99
C GLY A 139 3.04 11.59 5.60
N VAL A 140 2.13 11.97 4.69
CA VAL A 140 2.22 11.63 3.28
C VAL A 140 2.09 12.87 2.41
N THR A 141 2.91 12.94 1.36
CA THR A 141 2.75 13.91 0.27
C THR A 141 1.86 13.28 -0.79
N VAL A 142 0.83 14.02 -1.23
CA VAL A 142 0.02 13.62 -2.38
C VAL A 142 0.86 13.76 -3.64
N MET A 143 1.12 12.65 -4.33
CA MET A 143 1.92 12.66 -5.55
C MET A 143 1.01 12.92 -6.75
N GLU A 144 1.19 14.05 -7.44
CA GLU A 144 0.45 14.33 -8.69
C GLU A 144 0.85 13.39 -9.82
N THR A 145 2.14 13.08 -9.94
CA THR A 145 2.68 12.12 -10.92
C THR A 145 3.91 11.43 -10.36
N ILE A 146 3.91 10.09 -10.30
CA ILE A 146 5.13 9.30 -10.10
C ILE A 146 5.84 9.18 -11.45
N ALA A 147 7.16 9.38 -11.48
CA ALA A 147 7.94 9.12 -12.69
C ALA A 147 7.71 7.66 -13.11
N PRO A 148 7.42 7.35 -14.40
CA PRO A 148 7.09 5.98 -14.82
C PRO A 148 8.17 4.92 -14.48
N GLU A 149 9.40 5.36 -14.27
CA GLU A 149 10.55 4.53 -13.89
C GLU A 149 10.57 4.19 -12.39
N GLU A 150 9.92 5.00 -11.57
CA GLU A 150 9.78 4.84 -10.12
C GLU A 150 8.44 4.16 -9.76
N ASP A 151 7.48 4.12 -10.69
CA ASP A 151 6.19 3.46 -10.52
C ASP A 151 6.27 1.96 -10.83
N ASP A 152 6.72 1.17 -9.87
CA ASP A 152 6.84 -0.28 -9.96
C ASP A 152 5.76 -1.05 -9.18
N ILE A 153 4.78 -0.38 -8.56
CA ILE A 153 3.76 -1.04 -7.71
C ILE A 153 3.04 -2.15 -8.47
N GLU A 154 2.61 -1.88 -9.71
CA GLU A 154 1.92 -2.90 -10.52
C GLU A 154 2.84 -4.08 -10.87
N GLU A 155 4.16 -3.85 -10.99
CA GLU A 155 5.14 -4.92 -11.23
C GLU A 155 5.24 -5.84 -10.03
N ARG A 156 5.28 -5.26 -8.83
CA ARG A 156 5.29 -6.00 -7.58
C ARG A 156 4.02 -6.82 -7.44
N LEU A 157 2.86 -6.21 -7.67
CA LEU A 157 1.57 -6.90 -7.62
C LEU A 157 1.51 -8.07 -8.60
N GLU A 158 2.00 -7.89 -9.84
CA GLU A 158 2.03 -9.00 -10.80
C GLU A 158 2.95 -10.14 -10.36
N ARG A 159 4.12 -9.79 -9.80
CA ARG A 159 5.09 -10.75 -9.29
C ARG A 159 4.53 -11.59 -8.14
N GLU A 160 3.77 -10.97 -7.24
CA GLU A 160 3.17 -11.64 -6.08
C GLU A 160 1.75 -12.20 -6.36
N GLY A 161 1.24 -12.04 -7.57
CA GLY A 161 -0.08 -12.57 -7.95
C GLY A 161 -1.28 -11.78 -7.42
N GLY A 162 -1.09 -10.51 -7.02
CA GLY A 162 -2.15 -9.62 -6.56
C GLY A 162 -3.24 -9.41 -7.61
N LYS A 163 -4.49 -9.39 -7.16
CA LYS A 163 -5.68 -9.17 -7.99
C LYS A 163 -5.87 -7.68 -8.28
N ALA A 164 -6.82 -7.38 -9.14
CA ALA A 164 -7.27 -6.04 -9.47
C ALA A 164 -8.80 -5.95 -9.30
N GLY A 165 -9.33 -4.76 -9.01
CA GLY A 165 -10.73 -4.58 -8.63
C GLY A 165 -11.23 -3.15 -8.74
N GLU A 166 -12.51 -2.94 -8.42
CA GLU A 166 -13.19 -1.64 -8.48
C GLU A 166 -12.55 -0.62 -7.53
N VAL A 167 -12.15 -1.11 -6.36
CA VAL A 167 -11.30 -0.42 -5.40
C VAL A 167 -10.08 -1.31 -5.14
N GLN A 168 -8.89 -0.72 -5.27
CA GLN A 168 -7.63 -1.39 -5.00
C GLN A 168 -6.71 -0.44 -4.23
N LEU A 169 -6.14 -0.94 -3.14
CA LEU A 169 -5.25 -0.22 -2.24
C LEU A 169 -3.94 -1.00 -2.20
N SER A 170 -2.83 -0.36 -2.57
CA SER A 170 -1.54 -1.06 -2.67
C SER A 170 -0.45 -0.29 -1.95
N LEU A 171 0.17 -0.93 -0.96
CA LEU A 171 1.27 -0.39 -0.17
C LEU A 171 2.59 -0.97 -0.69
N ALA A 172 3.62 -0.17 -0.90
CA ALA A 172 4.94 -0.62 -1.35
C ALA A 172 6.07 0.12 -0.62
N TRP A 173 7.14 -0.59 -0.27
CA TRP A 173 8.32 -0.05 0.41
C TRP A 173 9.61 -0.73 -0.04
N ASP A 174 10.77 -0.22 0.34
CA ASP A 174 12.06 -0.59 -0.26
C ASP A 174 13.10 -1.12 0.75
N ASP A 175 12.62 -1.88 1.74
CA ASP A 175 13.46 -2.61 2.67
C ASP A 175 12.81 -3.93 3.12
N TYR A 176 13.45 -4.61 4.08
CA TYR A 176 13.02 -5.93 4.57
C TYR A 176 12.08 -5.84 5.78
N ASN A 177 11.67 -4.64 6.21
CA ASN A 177 10.78 -4.49 7.35
C ASN A 177 9.36 -5.00 7.03
N ASP A 178 8.61 -5.32 8.08
CA ASP A 178 7.20 -5.72 8.01
C ASP A 178 6.33 -4.46 8.19
N LEU A 179 5.71 -4.01 7.10
CA LEU A 179 4.73 -2.92 7.14
C LEU A 179 3.35 -3.50 6.85
N ASP A 180 2.39 -3.19 7.71
CA ASP A 180 1.02 -3.66 7.58
C ASP A 180 0.11 -2.51 7.14
N MET A 181 -0.76 -2.80 6.18
CA MET A 181 -1.88 -1.95 5.80
C MET A 181 -3.13 -2.34 6.58
N HIS A 182 -3.74 -1.34 7.20
CA HIS A 182 -5.05 -1.46 7.84
C HIS A 182 -6.08 -0.67 7.05
N VAL A 183 -7.20 -1.30 6.72
CA VAL A 183 -8.30 -0.65 5.99
C VAL A 183 -9.58 -0.73 6.82
N PHE A 184 -10.03 0.42 7.30
CA PHE A 184 -11.32 0.55 7.97
C PHE A 184 -12.40 0.74 6.91
N CYS A 185 -13.31 -0.23 6.84
CA CYS A 185 -14.32 -0.32 5.81
C CYS A 185 -15.60 0.43 6.22
N PRO A 186 -16.43 0.84 5.25
CA PRO A 186 -17.76 1.39 5.54
C PRO A 186 -18.67 0.48 6.38
N SER A 187 -18.43 -0.84 6.38
CA SER A 187 -19.16 -1.81 7.20
C SER A 187 -18.84 -1.70 8.70
N GLY A 188 -17.77 -0.99 9.07
CA GLY A 188 -17.21 -0.99 10.43
C GLY A 188 -16.17 -2.09 10.65
N GLU A 189 -15.93 -2.96 9.67
CA GLU A 189 -14.86 -3.97 9.76
C GLU A 189 -13.50 -3.37 9.40
N ARG A 190 -12.46 -3.89 10.04
CA ARG A 190 -11.06 -3.60 9.70
C ARG A 190 -10.47 -4.78 8.94
N ILE A 191 -9.96 -4.52 7.73
CA ILE A 191 -9.12 -5.47 6.99
C ILE A 191 -7.66 -5.24 7.39
N TYR A 192 -6.99 -6.30 7.81
CA TYR A 192 -5.57 -6.32 8.19
C TYR A 192 -5.07 -7.77 8.27
N PHE A 193 -3.81 -8.00 8.64
CA PHE A 193 -3.20 -9.33 8.62
C PHE A 193 -4.03 -10.41 9.38
N ASN A 194 -4.68 -10.07 10.51
CA ASN A 194 -5.48 -11.00 11.31
C ASN A 194 -6.98 -11.04 10.92
N ASN A 195 -7.42 -10.16 10.01
CA ASN A 195 -8.75 -10.20 9.41
C ASN A 195 -8.65 -9.86 7.92
N LYS A 196 -8.22 -10.84 7.11
CA LYS A 196 -7.88 -10.60 5.70
C LYS A 196 -9.09 -10.43 4.78
N LYS A 197 -10.30 -10.79 5.21
CA LYS A 197 -11.52 -10.71 4.39
C LYS A 197 -12.62 -10.04 5.18
N SER A 198 -13.21 -8.99 4.61
CA SER A 198 -14.38 -8.34 5.19
C SER A 198 -15.67 -8.90 4.60
N GLU A 199 -16.75 -8.87 5.38
CA GLU A 199 -18.10 -9.19 4.91
C GLU A 199 -18.54 -8.28 3.75
N CYS A 200 -18.00 -7.05 3.71
CA CYS A 200 -18.23 -6.12 2.61
C CYS A 200 -17.39 -6.38 1.34
N GLY A 201 -16.74 -7.55 1.24
CA GLY A 201 -16.14 -8.07 0.02
C GLY A 201 -14.71 -7.61 -0.26
N GLY A 202 -14.07 -6.93 0.69
CA GLY A 202 -12.66 -6.54 0.58
C GLY A 202 -11.76 -7.69 1.02
N GLU A 203 -10.61 -7.83 0.38
CA GLU A 203 -9.64 -8.90 0.65
C GLU A 203 -8.21 -8.35 0.66
N LEU A 204 -7.45 -8.59 1.73
CA LEU A 204 -5.99 -8.51 1.76
C LEU A 204 -5.44 -9.77 1.08
N ASP A 205 -5.11 -9.66 -0.21
CA ASP A 205 -4.72 -10.80 -1.05
C ASP A 205 -3.20 -10.93 -1.23
N VAL A 206 -2.45 -9.86 -1.01
CA VAL A 206 -0.98 -9.87 -0.93
C VAL A 206 -0.56 -9.18 0.37
N ASP A 207 0.26 -9.88 1.14
CA ASP A 207 0.83 -9.48 2.42
C ASP A 207 2.28 -10.01 2.40
N MET A 208 3.24 -9.09 2.34
CA MET A 208 4.65 -9.40 2.20
C MET A 208 5.43 -8.97 3.43
N ASN A 209 6.53 -9.67 3.65
CA ASN A 209 7.50 -9.40 4.70
C ASN A 209 7.11 -9.76 6.15
N VAL A 210 6.05 -10.55 6.34
CA VAL A 210 5.84 -11.34 7.58
C VAL A 210 7.14 -12.02 8.03
N ARG A 211 7.90 -12.51 7.04
CA ARG A 211 9.32 -12.89 7.13
C ARG A 211 10.13 -11.97 6.20
N PRO A 212 11.38 -11.59 6.51
CA PRO A 212 12.14 -10.60 5.74
C PRO A 212 12.67 -11.15 4.39
N VAL A 213 11.77 -11.51 3.47
CA VAL A 213 12.08 -12.23 2.23
C VAL A 213 12.41 -11.31 1.06
N SER A 214 11.85 -10.10 1.03
CA SER A 214 12.01 -9.16 -0.09
C SER A 214 12.44 -7.78 0.39
N ASN A 215 13.30 -7.12 -0.38
CA ASN A 215 13.62 -5.69 -0.25
C ASN A 215 12.85 -4.81 -1.25
N ASN A 216 11.90 -5.40 -1.97
CA ASN A 216 10.96 -4.73 -2.84
C ASN A 216 9.54 -5.31 -2.56
N PRO A 217 9.04 -5.21 -1.32
CA PRO A 217 7.74 -5.74 -0.91
C PRO A 217 6.53 -4.93 -1.40
N VAL A 218 5.36 -5.56 -1.35
CA VAL A 218 4.06 -4.94 -1.63
C VAL A 218 2.97 -5.61 -0.77
N GLU A 219 1.98 -4.84 -0.33
CA GLU A 219 0.69 -5.36 0.15
C GLU A 219 -0.45 -4.87 -0.73
N ASN A 220 -1.56 -5.60 -0.74
CA ASN A 220 -2.71 -5.27 -1.56
C ASN A 220 -4.04 -5.63 -0.89
N VAL A 221 -4.93 -4.65 -0.78
CA VAL A 221 -6.34 -4.84 -0.43
C VAL A 221 -7.21 -4.49 -1.61
N VAL A 222 -8.14 -5.37 -1.96
CA VAL A 222 -8.90 -5.27 -3.20
C VAL A 222 -10.37 -5.66 -3.02
N TRP A 223 -11.25 -4.89 -3.65
CA TRP A 223 -12.64 -5.26 -3.91
C TRP A 223 -12.76 -5.65 -5.38
N THR A 224 -12.70 -6.94 -5.67
CA THR A 224 -12.79 -7.45 -7.05
C THR A 224 -14.20 -7.26 -7.66
N GLY A 225 -15.22 -7.22 -6.80
CA GLY A 225 -16.60 -6.89 -7.12
C GLY A 225 -16.97 -5.46 -6.73
N GLU A 226 -18.24 -5.26 -6.38
CA GLU A 226 -18.75 -3.95 -6.00
C GLU A 226 -18.28 -3.53 -4.61
N ALA A 227 -17.55 -2.41 -4.53
CA ALA A 227 -17.16 -1.82 -3.26
C ALA A 227 -18.36 -1.06 -2.65
N PRO A 228 -18.69 -1.24 -1.35
CA PRO A 228 -19.83 -0.57 -0.73
C PRO A 228 -19.67 0.96 -0.71
N PRO A 229 -20.76 1.73 -0.88
CA PRO A 229 -20.71 3.16 -0.63
C PRO A 229 -20.40 3.45 0.84
N GLY A 230 -19.70 4.56 1.08
CA GLY A 230 -19.32 5.00 2.41
C GLY A 230 -17.85 5.37 2.50
N LYS A 231 -17.37 5.49 3.74
CA LYS A 231 -16.03 6.00 4.03
C LYS A 231 -15.05 4.87 4.29
N TYR A 232 -13.89 4.99 3.65
CA TYR A 232 -12.74 4.11 3.81
C TYR A 232 -11.61 4.91 4.44
N LYS A 233 -10.95 4.34 5.44
CA LYS A 233 -9.74 4.91 6.04
C LYS A 233 -8.60 3.92 5.91
N ILE A 234 -7.42 4.42 5.55
CA ILE A 234 -6.24 3.59 5.27
C ILE A 234 -5.13 4.02 6.21
N GLY A 235 -4.74 3.10 7.08
CA GLY A 235 -3.61 3.24 7.98
C GLY A 235 -2.43 2.36 7.55
N VAL A 236 -1.22 2.80 7.88
CA VAL A 236 0.00 2.01 7.74
C VAL A 236 0.61 1.85 9.13
N HIS A 237 1.05 0.64 9.45
CA HIS A 237 1.66 0.31 10.73
C HIS A 237 3.03 -0.34 10.50
N PHE A 238 4.04 0.10 11.25
CA PHE A 238 5.35 -0.54 11.25
C PHE A 238 5.29 -1.72 12.21
N TYR A 239 4.86 -2.88 11.70
CA TYR A 239 4.60 -4.04 12.52
C TYR A 239 5.88 -4.64 13.13
N LYS A 240 6.92 -4.87 12.32
CA LYS A 240 8.17 -5.48 12.80
C LYS A 240 9.41 -4.94 12.08
N HIS A 241 10.38 -4.51 12.89
CA HIS A 241 11.73 -4.23 12.42
C HIS A 241 12.52 -5.54 12.34
N HIS A 242 12.84 -5.99 11.14
CA HIS A 242 13.59 -7.23 10.94
C HIS A 242 15.09 -6.96 11.05
N ARG A 243 15.82 -7.79 11.82
CA ARG A 243 17.29 -7.74 11.98
C ARG A 243 18.02 -8.25 10.72
N LYS A 244 17.81 -7.58 9.59
CA LYS A 244 18.45 -7.89 8.31
C LYS A 244 19.28 -6.71 7.83
N ARG A 245 20.39 -7.00 7.17
CA ARG A 245 21.27 -5.96 6.61
C ARG A 245 20.46 -5.04 5.68
N ARG A 246 20.55 -3.73 5.95
CA ARG A 246 19.83 -2.62 5.26
C ARG A 246 18.39 -2.37 5.73
N SER A 247 17.84 -3.13 6.67
CA SER A 247 16.65 -2.71 7.41
C SER A 247 16.97 -1.48 8.26
N LYS A 248 16.03 -0.53 8.33
CA LYS A 248 16.15 0.69 9.11
C LYS A 248 14.98 0.78 10.09
N LYS A 249 15.17 1.49 11.21
CA LYS A 249 14.07 1.80 12.15
C LYS A 249 13.04 2.79 11.60
N THR A 250 13.29 3.36 10.42
CA THR A 250 12.35 4.22 9.70
C THR A 250 12.31 3.77 8.25
N THR A 251 11.11 3.49 7.76
CA THR A 251 10.85 2.97 6.41
C THR A 251 10.07 4.00 5.61
N SER A 252 10.52 4.27 4.39
CA SER A 252 9.74 5.04 3.41
C SER A 252 8.78 4.10 2.68
N PHE A 253 7.55 4.55 2.47
CA PHE A 253 6.52 3.78 1.77
C PHE A 253 5.77 4.63 0.76
N ARG A 254 5.10 3.95 -0.17
CA ARG A 254 4.15 4.51 -1.12
C ARG A 254 2.83 3.77 -1.01
N LEU A 255 1.72 4.50 -1.00
CA LEU A 255 0.38 3.96 -1.02
C LEU A 255 -0.33 4.43 -2.29
N ARG A 256 -0.82 3.50 -3.09
CA ARG A 256 -1.67 3.77 -4.25
C ARG A 256 -3.12 3.44 -3.91
N VAL A 257 -3.99 4.43 -4.04
CA VAL A 257 -5.44 4.29 -3.93
C VAL A 257 -6.04 4.35 -5.32
N MET A 258 -6.47 3.22 -5.85
CA MET A 258 -7.18 3.13 -7.12
C MET A 258 -8.67 2.94 -6.89
N VAL A 259 -9.47 3.86 -7.42
CA VAL A 259 -10.93 3.80 -7.35
C VAL A 259 -11.48 4.06 -8.74
N HIS A 260 -12.21 3.08 -9.27
CA HIS A 260 -12.87 3.17 -10.58
C HIS A 260 -11.92 3.58 -11.70
N GLY A 261 -10.69 3.07 -11.65
CA GLY A 261 -9.62 3.31 -12.62
C GLY A 261 -8.89 4.66 -12.48
N LYS A 262 -9.20 5.45 -11.45
CA LYS A 262 -8.45 6.66 -11.10
C LYS A 262 -7.56 6.35 -9.91
N SER A 263 -6.25 6.51 -10.10
CA SER A 263 -5.27 6.39 -9.02
C SER A 263 -5.04 7.73 -8.33
N ARG A 264 -4.75 7.66 -7.04
CA ARG A 264 -4.09 8.70 -6.26
C ARG A 264 -2.97 8.04 -5.47
N ASP A 265 -1.79 8.63 -5.55
CA ASP A 265 -0.61 8.09 -4.91
C ASP A 265 -0.16 8.98 -3.76
N TYR A 266 0.32 8.34 -2.71
CA TYR A 266 0.77 8.97 -1.47
C TYR A 266 2.15 8.41 -1.15
N SER A 267 3.08 9.25 -0.67
CA SER A 267 4.40 8.81 -0.19
C SER A 267 4.67 9.31 1.21
N GLY A 268 5.12 8.44 2.11
CA GLY A 268 5.39 8.80 3.51
C GLY A 268 6.54 8.03 4.13
N THR A 269 6.74 8.27 5.42
CA THR A 269 7.68 7.52 6.26
C THR A 269 7.02 7.11 7.57
N ILE A 270 7.38 5.94 8.08
CA ILE A 270 6.93 5.44 9.37
C ILE A 270 8.11 4.85 10.14
N SER A 271 8.10 5.00 11.46
CA SER A 271 9.16 4.50 12.34
C SER A 271 8.67 3.35 13.22
N SER A 272 9.57 2.42 13.53
CA SER A 272 9.31 1.31 14.44
C SER A 272 8.93 1.83 15.83
N GLY A 273 7.88 1.26 16.42
CA GLY A 273 7.38 1.65 17.73
C GLY A 273 6.48 2.89 17.75
N SER A 274 6.21 3.50 16.58
CA SER A 274 5.13 4.48 16.43
C SER A 274 3.78 3.78 16.37
N ALA A 275 2.73 4.48 16.81
CA ALA A 275 1.37 4.05 16.54
C ALA A 275 1.09 4.00 15.04
N MET A 276 0.06 3.25 14.66
CA MET A 276 -0.43 3.22 13.28
C MET A 276 -0.69 4.63 12.77
N GLN A 277 -0.15 4.94 11.60
CA GLN A 277 -0.29 6.22 10.94
C GLN A 277 -1.51 6.20 10.03
N MET A 278 -2.46 7.11 10.24
CA MET A 278 -3.58 7.30 9.32
C MET A 278 -3.09 8.03 8.07
N VAL A 279 -3.00 7.34 6.94
CA VAL A 279 -2.39 7.88 5.70
C VAL A 279 -3.41 8.69 4.91
N THR A 280 -4.59 8.14 4.70
CA THR A 280 -5.62 8.83 3.91
C THR A 280 -6.99 8.23 4.18
N SER A 281 -8.02 8.96 3.75
CA SER A 281 -9.38 8.44 3.67
C SER A 281 -10.01 8.85 2.35
N PHE A 282 -11.03 8.10 1.93
CA PHE A 282 -11.90 8.51 0.83
C PHE A 282 -13.33 8.05 1.07
N THR A 283 -14.28 8.73 0.44
CA THR A 283 -15.71 8.38 0.53
C THR A 283 -16.25 8.09 -0.86
N LEU A 284 -16.84 6.91 -1.02
CA LEU A 284 -17.66 6.55 -2.17
C LEU A 284 -19.10 6.98 -1.92
N LYS A 285 -19.58 8.00 -2.64
CA LYS A 285 -20.97 8.44 -2.56
C LYS A 285 -21.75 7.96 -3.78
N PRO A 286 -22.94 7.36 -3.61
CA PRO A 286 -23.87 7.22 -4.71
C PRO A 286 -24.23 8.62 -5.24
N ASN A 287 -24.16 8.82 -6.55
CA ASN A 287 -24.70 10.02 -7.17
C ASN A 287 -26.20 9.98 -6.94
N SER A 288 -26.75 11.00 -6.26
CA SER A 288 -28.20 11.13 -6.15
C SER A 288 -28.77 11.22 -7.55
N SER A 289 -29.61 10.27 -7.94
CA SER A 289 -30.46 10.42 -9.13
C SER A 289 -31.19 11.74 -8.99
N GLU A 290 -31.07 12.66 -9.95
CA GLU A 290 -31.99 13.78 -10.06
C GLU A 290 -33.41 13.23 -9.94
N SER A 291 -34.07 13.57 -8.83
CA SER A 291 -35.44 13.19 -8.57
C SER A 291 -36.31 13.73 -9.70
N GLY A 292 -37.27 12.92 -10.12
CA GLY A 292 -38.06 13.12 -11.32
C GLY A 292 -38.59 14.54 -11.48
N LYS A 293 -38.24 15.18 -12.60
CA LYS A 293 -39.11 16.18 -13.19
C LYS A 293 -40.40 15.48 -13.57
N SER A 294 -41.38 15.53 -12.67
CA SER A 294 -42.78 15.33 -13.04
C SER A 294 -43.07 16.29 -14.20
N MET A 295 -43.46 15.72 -15.34
CA MET A 295 -44.06 16.52 -16.39
C MET A 295 -45.43 16.97 -15.90
N PRO A 296 -45.74 18.27 -15.83
CA PRO A 296 -47.10 18.70 -15.60
C PRO A 296 -47.94 18.29 -16.82
N ILE A 297 -49.09 17.68 -16.52
CA ILE A 297 -50.15 17.29 -17.47
C ILE A 297 -50.67 18.53 -18.21
#